data_AF-A0A730RHX2-F1
#
_entry.id   AF-A0A730RHX2-F1
#
_cell.length_a   1.000
_cell.length_b   1.000
_cell.length_c   1.000
_cell.angle_alpha   90.00
_cell.angle_beta   90.00
_cell.angle_gamma   90.00
#
_symmetry.space_group_name_H-M   'P 1'
#
loop_
_entity.id
_entity.type
_entity.pdbx_description
1 polymer ?
#
loop_
_entity_poly.entity_id
_entity_poly.type
_entity_poly.pdbx_seq_one_letter_code
_entity_poly.pdbx_strand_id
1 'polypeptide(L)' 'MNSLAKAGLLCCLLCGSLAHAAGINIGTTRVIFHGDAKDASISISNSDNVPYLIQSWAQ' A
#
# COMPACT_ATOMS: atom_id res chain seq x y z
N MET A 1 3.24 42.46 9.84
CA MET A 1 2.90 41.15 9.24
C MET A 1 3.11 40.07 10.29
N ASN A 2 2.01 39.72 10.95
CA ASN A 2 1.81 38.85 12.12
C ASN A 2 2.63 37.54 12.11
N SER A 3 3.61 37.45 13.02
CA SER A 3 4.45 36.25 13.24
C SER A 3 3.62 34.98 13.50
N LEU A 4 2.47 35.13 14.16
CA LEU A 4 1.46 34.08 14.37
C LEU A 4 0.91 33.49 13.06
N ALA A 5 0.64 34.32 12.05
CA ALA A 5 0.14 33.83 10.77
C ALA A 5 1.22 33.04 10.01
N LYS A 6 2.49 33.46 10.13
CA LYS A 6 3.63 32.73 9.55
C LYS A 6 3.86 31.40 10.24
N ALA A 7 3.77 31.35 11.57
CA ALA A 7 3.89 30.12 12.35
C ALA A 7 2.76 29.13 12.04
N GLY A 8 1.52 29.63 11.92
CA GLY A 8 0.37 28.83 11.50
C GLY A 8 0.54 28.23 10.11
N LEU A 9 0.99 29.03 9.14
CA LEU A 9 1.24 28.56 7.77
C LEU A 9 2.34 27.49 7.71
N LEU A 10 3.43 27.67 8.46
CA LEU A 10 4.54 26.71 8.54
C LEU A 10 4.08 25.37 9.18
N CYS A 11 3.25 25.42 10.21
CA CYS A 11 2.66 24.23 10.84
C CYS A 11 1.79 23.44 9.86
N CYS A 12 0.91 24.12 9.11
CA CYS A 12 0.07 23.48 8.09
C CYS A 12 0.88 22.80 6.99
N LEU A 13 2.01 23.39 6.57
CA LEU A 13 2.91 22.83 5.56
C LEU A 13 3.59 21.53 6.04
N LEU A 14 3.93 21.44 7.33
CA LEU A 14 4.61 20.26 7.91
C LEU A 14 3.66 19.08 8.18
N CYS A 15 2.35 19.32 8.29
CA CYS A 15 1.35 18.26 8.49
C CYS A 15 0.82 17.63 7.18
N GLY A 16 1.21 18.15 6.01
CA GLY A 16 0.62 17.77 4.71
C GLY A 16 1.01 16.40 4.16
N SER A 17 2.08 15.78 4.66
CA SER A 17 2.55 14.47 4.19
C SER A 17 2.32 13.38 5.24
N LEU A 18 1.05 13.07 5.51
CA LEU A 18 0.71 11.76 6.05
C LEU A 18 0.96 10.75 4.93
N ALA A 19 2.18 10.18 4.89
CA ALA A 19 2.49 9.08 3.99
C ALA A 19 1.50 7.95 4.26
N HIS A 20 0.57 7.72 3.35
CA HIS A 20 -0.31 6.56 3.41
C HIS A 20 0.55 5.34 3.10
N ALA A 21 0.68 4.44 4.08
CA ALA A 21 1.31 3.15 3.87
C ALA A 21 0.35 2.28 3.06
N ALA A 22 0.33 2.47 1.74
CA ALA A 22 -0.38 1.60 0.81
C ALA A 22 0.28 0.22 0.81
N GLY A 23 -0.50 -0.83 1.01
CA GLY A 23 0.00 -2.19 1.07
C GLY A 23 -1.05 -3.20 0.65
N ILE A 24 -0.63 -4.18 -0.15
CA ILE A 24 -1.43 -5.37 -0.46
C ILE A 24 -0.83 -6.55 0.30
N ASN A 25 -1.69 -7.29 0.99
CA ASN A 25 -1.30 -8.49 1.72
C ASN A 25 -1.34 -9.70 0.78
N ILE A 26 -0.19 -10.36 0.62
CA ILE A 26 -0.07 -11.65 -0.08
C ILE A 26 -0.02 -12.74 0.98
N GLY A 27 -0.90 -13.74 0.88
CA GLY A 27 -1.08 -14.77 1.91
C GLY A 27 0.11 -15.72 2.11
N THR A 28 1.12 -15.69 1.22
CA THR A 28 2.30 -16.55 1.29
C THR A 28 3.54 -15.78 0.86
N THR A 29 4.71 -16.14 1.39
CA THR A 29 6.01 -15.58 0.96
C THR A 29 6.66 -16.36 -0.19
N ARG A 30 6.13 -17.54 -0.51
CA ARG A 30 6.59 -18.43 -1.58
C ARG A 30 5.42 -19.27 -2.07
N VAL A 31 5.42 -19.51 -3.38
CA VAL A 31 4.59 -20.55 -4.01
C VAL A 31 5.44 -21.80 -4.24
N ILE A 32 4.97 -22.95 -3.78
CA ILE A 32 5.50 -24.26 -4.18
C ILE A 32 4.51 -24.83 -5.19
N PHE A 33 4.93 -24.92 -6.45
CA PHE A 33 4.11 -25.51 -7.49
C PHE A 33 4.38 -27.01 -7.58
N HIS A 34 3.36 -27.83 -7.32
CA HIS A 34 3.46 -29.28 -7.42
C HIS A 34 3.32 -29.72 -8.88
N GLY A 35 4.23 -30.55 -9.38
CA GLY A 35 4.30 -30.89 -10.81
C GLY A 35 3.12 -31.72 -11.34
N ASP A 36 2.39 -32.38 -10.46
CA ASP A 36 1.14 -33.11 -10.74
C ASP A 36 -0.12 -32.24 -10.59
N ALA A 37 0.00 -31.04 -10.00
CA ALA A 37 -1.08 -30.08 -9.87
C ALA A 37 -1.26 -29.24 -11.14
N LYS A 38 -2.50 -28.84 -11.41
CA LYS A 38 -2.85 -27.99 -12.57
C LYS A 38 -2.56 -26.52 -12.33
N ASP A 39 -2.67 -26.09 -11.08
CA ASP A 39 -2.55 -24.70 -10.66
C ASP A 39 -2.08 -24.61 -9.21
N ALA A 40 -1.66 -23.40 -8.83
CA ALA A 40 -1.46 -23.00 -7.45
C ALA A 40 -2.14 -21.65 -7.25
N SER A 41 -2.83 -21.48 -6.12
CA SER A 41 -3.58 -20.26 -5.82
C SER A 41 -2.86 -19.43 -4.76
N ILE A 42 -2.90 -18.11 -4.91
CA ILE A 42 -2.37 -17.15 -3.94
C ILE A 42 -3.53 -16.28 -3.47
N SER A 43 -3.73 -16.18 -2.16
CA SER A 43 -4.70 -15.26 -1.58
C SER A 43 -4.14 -13.83 -1.57
N ILE A 44 -4.92 -12.89 -2.08
CA ILE A 44 -4.59 -11.46 -2.08
C ILE A 44 -5.70 -10.72 -1.31
N SER A 45 -5.31 -9.81 -0.43
CA SER A 45 -6.25 -8.97 0.30
C SER A 45 -5.75 -7.54 0.43
N ASN A 46 -6.71 -6.61 0.41
CA ASN A 46 -6.47 -5.20 0.69
C ASN A 46 -6.99 -4.91 2.09
N SER A 47 -6.10 -4.58 3.00
CA SER A 47 -6.43 -4.25 4.40
C SER A 47 -6.76 -2.76 4.59
N ASP A 48 -6.61 -1.96 3.53
CA ASP A 48 -6.93 -0.52 3.51
C ASP A 48 -8.37 -0.28 3.01
N ASN A 49 -8.88 0.91 3.28
CA ASN A 49 -10.18 1.40 2.87
C ASN A 49 -10.16 2.02 1.45
N VAL A 50 -8.98 2.12 0.82
CA VAL A 50 -8.79 2.63 -0.53
C VAL A 50 -8.68 1.47 -1.52
N PRO A 51 -9.47 1.41 -2.61
CA PRO A 51 -9.36 0.35 -3.60
C PRO A 51 -8.09 0.47 -4.45
N TYR A 52 -7.45 -0.66 -4.76
CA TYR A 52 -6.25 -0.73 -5.61
C TYR A 52 -6.48 -1.57 -6.86
N LEU A 53 -5.85 -1.18 -7.96
CA LEU A 53 -5.74 -2.01 -9.17
C LEU A 53 -4.59 -3.01 -9.00
N ILE A 54 -4.83 -4.28 -9.33
CA ILE A 54 -3.82 -5.34 -9.24
C ILE A 54 -3.42 -5.76 -10.66
N GLN A 55 -2.12 -5.74 -10.96
CA GLN A 55 -1.52 -6.31 -12.16
C GLN A 55 -0.52 -7.39 -11.75
N SER A 56 -0.60 -8.58 -12.37
CA SER A 56 0.27 -9.73 -12.05
C SER A 56 0.94 -10.26 -13.31
N TRP A 57 2.20 -10.66 -13.19
CA TRP A 57 2.96 -11.36 -14.23
C TRP A 57 3.94 -12.34 -13.57
N ALA A 58 4.29 -13.41 -14.28
CA ALA A 58 5.43 -14.26 -13.94
C ALA A 58 6.65 -13.81 -14.74
N GLN A 59 7.84 -13.96 -14.17
CA GLN A 59 9.13 -13.70 -14.82
C GLN A 59 9.89 -15.00 -15.01
#